data_AF-W6TJ10-F1
#
_entry.id   AF-W6TJ10-F1
#
_cell.length_a   1.000
_cell.length_b   1.000
_cell.length_c   1.000
_cell.angle_alpha   90.00
_cell.angle_beta   90.00
_cell.angle_gamma   90.00
#
_symmetry.space_group_name_H-M   'P 1'
#
loop_
_entity.id
_entity.type
_entity.pdbx_description
1 polymer ?
#
loop_
_entity_poly.entity_id
_entity_poly.type
_entity_poly.pdbx_seq_one_letter_code
_entity_poly.pdbx_strand_id
1 'polypeptide(L)'
;MRYIFLFLMVGNLGLFAFENFFYDFSVRSSYSNYFSSSNDAIKIETTKYHILDNYYIEVSNSIVGDYVYYSFFNRKNGVSYIFPGSYVIKVGKHGIEQVKIFFLNRSDTFIRIKAGDVHSNADFYLINTLIHKDIKLPFKISDIATGSFIEVVRYIDNFIDFELFNPKYLEVYDNVSNMVDSLKSFLKISPLMFEVHDGAMNEFGEMVYIKTGEPQREPIGFNCSGFSKWVADSIYKVKTEKLLKIKDLKVRHIGVRGNAFTKYHEFSRDPFFGLDWTRNIAYKLHNVNVNLDLSKIKEFDVNSIGFLKYIENRGYEIDNLEFILYYLAVKDPGHIYLGSLNTTIDGS
;
A
#
# COMPACT_ATOMS: atom_id res chain seq x y z
N MET A 1 15.73 -9.82 -8.69
CA MET A 1 14.52 -9.51 -7.91
C MET A 1 14.96 -8.88 -6.60
N ARG A 2 14.46 -7.68 -6.28
CA ARG A 2 14.72 -6.99 -5.01
C ARG A 2 13.58 -7.36 -4.07
N TYR A 3 13.90 -7.86 -2.89
CA TYR A 3 12.91 -8.20 -1.86
C TYR A 3 13.01 -7.16 -0.74
N ILE A 4 11.87 -6.84 -0.12
CA ILE A 4 11.81 -5.89 0.99
C ILE A 4 11.30 -6.59 2.25
N PHE A 5 11.97 -6.32 3.36
CA PHE A 5 11.38 -6.32 4.69
C PHE A 5 10.81 -4.95 4.95
N LEU A 6 9.50 -4.87 4.85
CA LEU A 6 8.85 -3.66 4.41
C LEU A 6 8.63 -2.68 5.50
N PHE A 7 9.27 -1.51 5.39
CA PHE A 7 8.75 -0.39 6.11
C PHE A 7 9.25 1.00 5.64
N LEU A 8 8.32 1.94 5.51
CA LEU A 8 8.52 3.26 4.93
C LEU A 8 7.58 4.25 5.65
N MET A 9 8.09 5.36 6.17
CA MET A 9 7.22 6.46 6.61
C MET A 9 6.76 7.25 5.37
N VAL A 10 5.67 6.80 4.75
CA VAL A 10 4.99 7.60 3.72
C VAL A 10 3.89 8.41 4.37
N GLY A 11 4.16 9.70 4.54
CA GLY A 11 3.12 10.70 4.68
C GLY A 11 2.46 10.91 3.32
N ASN A 12 1.35 10.23 3.09
CA ASN A 12 0.08 10.86 2.73
C ASN A 12 -0.97 9.76 2.54
N LEU A 13 -1.69 9.39 3.62
CA LEU A 13 -2.95 8.65 3.48
C LEU A 13 -4.02 9.48 2.75
N GLY A 14 -3.75 10.77 2.46
CA GLY A 14 -4.56 11.61 1.59
C GLY A 14 -4.69 11.09 0.15
N LEU A 15 -3.93 10.08 -0.27
CA LEU A 15 -4.13 9.36 -1.55
C LEU A 15 -5.33 8.40 -1.53
N PHE A 16 -5.87 8.08 -0.36
CA PHE A 16 -7.07 7.27 -0.20
C PHE A 16 -8.25 8.14 0.16
N ALA A 17 -8.42 9.30 -0.50
CA ALA A 17 -9.51 10.22 -0.20
C ALA A 17 -10.81 9.41 -0.01
N PHE A 18 -11.27 9.38 1.23
CA PHE A 18 -12.37 8.57 1.70
C PHE A 18 -13.69 9.25 1.33
N GLU A 19 -13.78 9.71 0.08
CA GLU A 19 -15.01 10.27 -0.44
C GLU A 19 -15.98 9.10 -0.61
N ASN A 20 -17.15 9.23 0.01
CA ASN A 20 -18.16 8.17 0.05
C ASN A 20 -18.41 7.63 -1.35
N PHE A 21 -18.49 6.30 -1.44
CA PHE A 21 -18.87 5.58 -2.66
C PHE A 21 -20.17 6.15 -3.22
N PHE A 22 -20.05 6.96 -4.28
CA PHE A 22 -21.21 7.58 -4.89
C PHE A 22 -21.84 6.60 -5.87
N TYR A 23 -23.10 6.26 -5.63
CA TYR A 23 -23.77 5.20 -6.36
C TYR A 23 -25.10 5.67 -6.97
N ASP A 24 -25.03 6.14 -8.22
CA ASP A 24 -26.20 6.35 -9.07
C ASP A 24 -26.08 5.48 -10.33
N PHE A 25 -26.99 4.51 -10.45
CA PHE A 25 -27.04 3.60 -11.60
C PHE A 25 -28.05 4.04 -12.67
N SER A 26 -28.87 5.06 -12.40
CA SER A 26 -29.90 5.54 -13.33
C SER A 26 -29.29 6.06 -14.64
N VAL A 27 -28.17 6.78 -14.55
CA VAL A 27 -27.41 7.24 -15.71
C VAL A 27 -26.89 6.08 -16.55
N ARG A 28 -26.43 4.98 -15.95
CA ARG A 28 -26.02 3.79 -16.73
C ARG A 28 -27.22 3.09 -17.36
N SER A 29 -28.31 2.97 -16.61
CA SER A 29 -29.56 2.35 -17.08
C SER A 29 -30.13 3.02 -18.33
N SER A 30 -30.06 4.35 -18.42
CA SER A 30 -30.55 5.09 -19.60
C SER A 30 -29.75 4.84 -20.88
N TYR A 31 -28.54 4.29 -20.77
CA TYR A 31 -27.69 3.90 -21.90
C TYR A 31 -27.76 2.41 -22.25
N SER A 32 -28.64 1.64 -21.61
CA SER A 32 -28.76 0.18 -21.81
C SER A 32 -28.94 -0.26 -23.27
N ASN A 33 -29.65 0.53 -24.09
CA ASN A 33 -29.85 0.26 -25.51
C ASN A 33 -28.55 0.23 -26.33
N TYR A 34 -27.46 0.85 -25.84
CA TYR A 34 -26.16 0.86 -26.50
C TYR A 34 -25.31 -0.38 -26.20
N PHE A 35 -25.75 -1.27 -25.31
CA PHE A 35 -24.94 -2.39 -24.83
C PHE A 35 -25.23 -3.72 -25.53
N SER A 36 -26.05 -3.71 -26.59
CA SER A 36 -26.48 -4.90 -27.32
C SER A 36 -25.41 -5.45 -28.27
N SER A 37 -24.64 -4.58 -28.92
CA SER A 37 -23.67 -4.95 -29.95
C SER A 37 -22.73 -3.78 -30.22
N SER A 38 -21.44 -4.07 -30.45
CA SER A 38 -20.48 -3.06 -30.90
C SER A 38 -20.67 -2.64 -32.35
N ASN A 39 -21.33 -3.45 -33.18
CA ASN A 39 -21.54 -3.12 -34.60
C ASN A 39 -22.47 -1.91 -34.81
N ASP A 40 -23.38 -1.70 -33.88
CA ASP A 40 -24.39 -0.63 -33.95
C ASP A 40 -23.97 0.60 -33.13
N ALA A 41 -22.73 0.59 -32.61
CA ALA A 41 -22.27 1.61 -31.70
C ALA A 41 -21.92 2.90 -32.44
N ILE A 42 -22.50 4.00 -31.96
CA ILE A 42 -22.17 5.35 -32.38
C ILE A 42 -21.27 6.03 -31.34
N LYS A 43 -20.39 6.91 -31.80
CA LYS A 43 -19.61 7.76 -30.89
C LYS A 43 -20.56 8.72 -30.19
N ILE A 44 -20.50 8.75 -28.86
CA ILE A 44 -21.28 9.68 -28.05
C ILE A 44 -20.41 10.87 -27.67
N GLU A 45 -21.00 12.07 -27.65
CA GLU A 45 -20.34 13.23 -27.09
C GLU A 45 -20.24 13.10 -25.58
N THR A 46 -19.11 13.57 -25.03
CA THR A 46 -18.89 13.56 -23.59
C THR A 46 -19.96 14.38 -22.90
N THR A 47 -20.80 13.72 -22.09
CA THR A 47 -21.95 14.34 -21.43
C THR A 47 -21.74 14.32 -19.92
N LYS A 48 -22.10 15.42 -19.24
CA LYS A 48 -21.98 15.55 -17.78
C LYS A 48 -23.36 15.57 -17.13
N TYR A 49 -23.60 14.63 -16.23
CA TYR A 49 -24.80 14.54 -15.42
C TYR A 49 -24.50 15.05 -14.02
N HIS A 50 -24.88 16.29 -13.73
CA HIS A 50 -24.66 16.91 -12.41
C HIS A 50 -25.61 16.32 -11.37
N ILE A 51 -25.05 15.94 -10.22
CA ILE A 51 -25.80 15.34 -9.10
C ILE A 51 -25.86 16.33 -7.93
N LEU A 52 -24.73 16.96 -7.62
CA LEU A 52 -24.53 17.95 -6.56
C LEU A 52 -23.62 19.06 -7.11
N ASP A 53 -23.53 20.19 -6.40
CA ASP A 53 -22.85 21.43 -6.85
C ASP A 53 -21.45 21.22 -7.46
N ASN A 54 -20.72 20.18 -7.03
CA ASN A 54 -19.39 19.87 -7.55
C ASN A 54 -19.20 18.44 -8.06
N TYR A 55 -20.23 17.60 -8.03
CA TYR A 55 -20.14 16.19 -8.41
C TYR A 55 -20.99 15.88 -9.63
N TYR A 56 -20.43 15.14 -10.58
CA TYR A 56 -21.10 14.75 -11.80
C TYR A 56 -20.64 13.38 -12.29
N ILE A 57 -21.48 12.74 -13.11
CA ILE A 57 -21.10 11.57 -13.89
C ILE A 57 -20.73 12.03 -15.29
N GLU A 58 -19.49 11.77 -15.69
CA GLU A 58 -19.02 11.96 -17.04
C GLU A 58 -19.25 10.68 -17.84
N VAL A 59 -20.08 10.79 -18.88
CA VAL A 59 -20.39 9.68 -19.80
C VAL A 59 -19.67 9.91 -21.11
N SER A 60 -18.92 8.91 -21.57
CA SER A 60 -18.22 8.94 -22.85
C SER A 60 -18.08 7.53 -23.41
N ASN A 61 -17.74 7.41 -24.69
CA ASN A 61 -17.31 6.13 -25.25
C ASN A 61 -16.07 6.24 -26.12
N SER A 62 -15.41 5.10 -26.29
CA SER A 62 -14.33 4.92 -27.27
C SER A 62 -14.54 3.62 -28.03
N ILE A 63 -14.20 3.64 -29.32
CA ILE A 63 -14.28 2.48 -30.19
C ILE A 63 -12.83 2.06 -30.49
N VAL A 64 -12.49 0.82 -30.16
CA VAL A 64 -11.13 0.27 -30.33
C VAL A 64 -11.24 -1.14 -30.89
N GLY A 65 -10.89 -1.31 -32.17
CA GLY A 65 -11.11 -2.56 -32.89
C GLY A 65 -12.60 -2.90 -32.92
N ASP A 66 -12.94 -4.15 -32.59
CA ASP A 66 -14.32 -4.66 -32.58
C ASP A 66 -15.07 -4.36 -31.27
N TYR A 67 -14.52 -3.47 -30.43
CA TYR A 67 -15.04 -3.19 -29.10
C TYR A 67 -15.42 -1.73 -28.91
N VAL A 68 -16.47 -1.52 -28.13
CA VAL A 68 -16.86 -0.21 -27.62
C VAL A 68 -16.77 -0.20 -26.11
N TYR A 69 -16.12 0.83 -25.58
CA TYR A 69 -15.94 1.03 -24.15
C TYR A 69 -16.78 2.22 -23.72
N TYR A 70 -17.90 1.96 -23.05
CA TYR A 70 -18.72 2.99 -22.41
C TYR A 70 -18.18 3.28 -21.02
N SER A 71 -17.78 4.52 -20.78
CA SER A 71 -17.22 4.97 -19.51
C SER A 71 -18.20 5.86 -18.79
N PHE A 72 -18.40 5.59 -17.50
CA PHE A 72 -19.24 6.36 -16.58
C PHE A 72 -18.38 6.72 -15.39
N PHE A 73 -17.69 7.85 -15.47
CA PHE A 73 -16.77 8.28 -14.42
C PHE A 73 -17.46 9.22 -13.46
N ASN A 74 -17.48 8.84 -12.20
CA ASN A 74 -17.79 9.76 -11.11
C ASN A 74 -16.63 10.79 -11.05
N ARG A 75 -16.97 12.07 -11.04
CA ARG A 75 -16.03 13.19 -11.09
C ARG A 75 -16.40 14.27 -10.10
N LYS A 76 -15.38 15.04 -9.71
CA LYS A 76 -15.49 16.26 -8.93
C LYS A 76 -14.78 17.40 -9.66
N ASN A 77 -15.33 18.60 -9.62
CA ASN A 77 -14.69 19.78 -10.24
C ASN A 77 -13.28 20.00 -9.67
N GLY A 78 -12.30 20.24 -10.57
CA GLY A 78 -10.90 20.47 -10.19
C GLY A 78 -10.12 19.23 -9.75
N VAL A 79 -10.72 18.03 -9.84
CA VAL A 79 -10.08 16.77 -9.44
C VAL A 79 -9.86 15.87 -10.66
N SER A 80 -8.65 15.33 -10.79
CA SER A 80 -8.24 14.52 -11.95
C SER A 80 -8.38 13.00 -11.77
N TYR A 81 -8.44 12.52 -10.53
CA TYR A 81 -8.55 11.08 -10.26
C TYR A 81 -9.97 10.53 -10.51
N ILE A 82 -10.06 9.20 -10.66
CA ILE A 82 -11.32 8.46 -10.87
C ILE A 82 -11.95 8.25 -9.50
N PHE A 83 -13.23 8.57 -9.33
CA PHE A 83 -13.91 8.32 -8.06
C PHE A 83 -14.48 6.89 -7.96
N PRO A 84 -14.57 6.32 -6.74
CA PRO A 84 -15.30 5.08 -6.49
C PRO A 84 -16.71 5.12 -7.07
N GLY A 85 -17.17 3.97 -7.56
CA GLY A 85 -18.47 3.85 -8.23
C GLY A 85 -18.43 4.16 -9.72
N SER A 86 -17.25 4.44 -10.28
CA SER A 86 -17.06 4.59 -11.72
C SER A 86 -17.08 3.24 -12.46
N TYR A 87 -17.55 3.25 -13.70
CA TYR A 87 -17.72 2.05 -14.54
C TYR A 87 -17.04 2.20 -15.89
N VAL A 88 -16.51 1.09 -16.40
CA VAL A 88 -16.20 0.92 -17.83
C VAL A 88 -16.85 -0.38 -18.31
N ILE A 89 -17.76 -0.27 -19.26
CA ILE A 89 -18.48 -1.39 -19.86
C ILE A 89 -17.88 -1.65 -21.24
N LYS A 90 -17.30 -2.84 -21.43
CA LYS A 90 -16.78 -3.32 -22.72
C LYS A 90 -17.87 -4.11 -23.43
N VAL A 91 -18.28 -3.60 -24.59
CA VAL A 91 -19.27 -4.20 -25.48
C VAL A 91 -18.54 -4.74 -26.71
N GLY A 92 -18.77 -6.01 -27.03
CA GLY A 92 -18.32 -6.65 -28.26
C GLY A 92 -19.48 -6.93 -29.21
N LYS A 93 -19.22 -7.75 -30.22
CA LYS A 93 -20.18 -8.06 -31.31
C LYS A 93 -21.52 -8.63 -30.81
N HIS A 94 -21.52 -9.30 -29.67
CA HIS A 94 -22.67 -10.01 -29.13
C HIS A 94 -23.20 -9.39 -27.82
N GLY A 95 -22.76 -8.18 -27.49
CA GLY A 95 -23.18 -7.46 -26.29
C GLY A 95 -22.05 -7.31 -25.27
N ILE A 96 -22.43 -7.19 -24.00
CA ILE A 96 -21.48 -6.88 -22.92
C ILE A 96 -20.57 -8.10 -22.68
N GLU A 97 -19.26 -7.89 -22.80
CA GLU A 97 -18.26 -8.92 -22.47
C GLU A 97 -17.66 -8.72 -21.08
N GLN A 98 -17.57 -7.46 -20.64
CA GLN A 98 -16.90 -7.13 -19.39
C GLN A 98 -17.43 -5.82 -18.79
N VAL A 99 -17.51 -5.78 -17.47
CA VAL A 99 -17.71 -4.55 -16.69
C VAL A 99 -16.52 -4.39 -15.75
N LYS A 100 -15.90 -3.21 -15.73
CA LYS A 100 -14.95 -2.80 -14.70
C LYS A 100 -15.58 -1.79 -13.78
N ILE A 101 -15.45 -2.01 -12.48
CA ILE A 101 -16.01 -1.16 -11.42
C ILE A 101 -14.86 -0.67 -10.55
N PHE A 102 -14.63 0.63 -10.49
CA PHE A 102 -13.56 1.23 -9.67
C PHE A 102 -14.10 1.54 -8.27
N PHE A 103 -13.31 1.25 -7.24
CA PHE A 103 -13.76 1.37 -5.85
C PHE A 103 -12.81 2.16 -4.95
N LEU A 104 -11.61 2.51 -5.42
CA LEU A 104 -10.74 3.53 -4.81
C LEU A 104 -10.47 4.65 -5.81
N ASN A 105 -9.86 5.73 -5.33
CA ASN A 105 -9.51 6.91 -6.14
C ASN A 105 -8.33 6.69 -7.12
N ARG A 106 -8.28 5.52 -7.79
CA ARG A 106 -7.17 5.06 -8.62
C ARG A 106 -7.61 4.00 -9.64
N SER A 107 -6.88 3.91 -10.75
CA SER A 107 -7.26 3.11 -11.93
C SER A 107 -6.81 1.65 -11.90
N ASP A 108 -5.88 1.28 -11.03
CA ASP A 108 -5.34 -0.07 -10.85
C ASP A 108 -6.10 -0.88 -9.77
N THR A 109 -7.19 -0.31 -9.26
CA THR A 109 -8.01 -0.86 -8.20
C THR A 109 -9.46 -0.96 -8.67
N PHE A 110 -9.86 -2.16 -9.07
CA PHE A 110 -11.14 -2.39 -9.72
C PHE A 110 -11.61 -3.83 -9.58
N ILE A 111 -12.91 -4.03 -9.73
CA ILE A 111 -13.53 -5.34 -9.91
C ILE A 111 -13.77 -5.52 -11.39
N ARG A 112 -13.23 -6.59 -11.97
CA ARG A 112 -13.42 -6.96 -13.36
C ARG A 112 -14.40 -8.11 -13.44
N ILE A 113 -15.56 -7.84 -13.97
CA ILE A 113 -16.65 -8.79 -14.13
C ILE A 113 -16.70 -9.21 -15.59
N LYS A 114 -16.65 -10.51 -15.85
CA LYS A 114 -16.68 -11.12 -17.18
C LYS A 114 -18.03 -11.80 -17.40
N ALA A 115 -18.53 -11.68 -18.62
CA ALA A 115 -19.75 -12.36 -19.02
C ALA A 115 -19.59 -13.88 -18.96
N GLY A 116 -20.68 -14.56 -18.62
CA GLY A 116 -20.87 -15.99 -18.83
C GLY A 116 -22.32 -16.24 -19.25
N ASP A 117 -22.64 -17.49 -19.61
CA ASP A 117 -23.92 -17.81 -20.25
C ASP A 117 -25.13 -17.52 -19.34
N VAL A 118 -25.01 -17.88 -18.06
CA VAL A 118 -26.09 -17.75 -17.06
C VAL A 118 -25.66 -16.92 -15.85
N HIS A 119 -24.37 -16.91 -15.54
CA HIS A 119 -23.75 -16.24 -14.40
C HIS A 119 -22.53 -15.45 -14.86
N SER A 120 -22.12 -14.47 -14.07
CA SER A 120 -20.90 -13.70 -14.31
C SER A 120 -19.79 -14.13 -13.35
N ASN A 121 -18.54 -13.86 -13.72
CA ASN A 121 -17.39 -14.11 -12.85
C ASN A 121 -16.64 -12.81 -12.57
N ALA A 122 -16.15 -12.63 -11.35
CA ALA A 122 -15.46 -11.42 -10.92
C ALA A 122 -14.03 -11.68 -10.45
N ASP A 123 -13.11 -10.89 -10.97
CA ASP A 123 -11.74 -10.75 -10.46
C ASP A 123 -11.62 -9.43 -9.71
N PHE A 124 -10.99 -9.45 -8.54
CA PHE A 124 -10.81 -8.29 -7.67
C PHE A 124 -9.34 -7.88 -7.70
N TYR A 125 -9.09 -6.67 -8.18
CA TYR A 125 -7.77 -6.07 -8.21
C TYR A 125 -7.71 -4.93 -7.20
N LEU A 126 -6.71 -4.97 -6.33
CA LEU A 126 -6.43 -3.94 -5.34
C LEU A 126 -4.98 -3.53 -5.48
N ILE A 127 -4.72 -2.26 -5.83
CA ILE A 127 -3.37 -1.70 -6.02
C ILE A 127 -2.53 -2.65 -6.90
N ASN A 128 -3.02 -2.87 -8.12
CA ASN A 128 -2.40 -3.74 -9.13
C ASN A 128 -2.20 -5.22 -8.72
N THR A 129 -2.77 -5.64 -7.57
CA THR A 129 -2.66 -7.00 -7.04
C THR A 129 -3.98 -7.74 -7.21
N LEU A 130 -3.96 -8.92 -7.83
CA LEU A 130 -5.13 -9.79 -7.92
C LEU A 130 -5.36 -10.48 -6.57
N ILE A 131 -6.41 -10.08 -5.85
CA ILE A 131 -6.71 -10.60 -4.50
C ILE A 131 -7.78 -11.68 -4.50
N HIS A 132 -8.76 -11.61 -5.42
CA HIS A 132 -9.72 -12.68 -5.64
C HIS A 132 -9.88 -12.93 -7.14
N LYS A 133 -9.95 -14.21 -7.52
CA LYS A 133 -10.03 -14.63 -8.91
C LYS A 133 -11.26 -15.49 -9.16
N ASP A 134 -11.96 -15.24 -10.26
CA ASP A 134 -13.08 -16.03 -10.77
C ASP A 134 -14.19 -16.28 -9.71
N ILE A 135 -14.53 -15.25 -8.92
CA ILE A 135 -15.65 -15.29 -7.98
C ILE A 135 -16.96 -15.34 -8.77
N LYS A 136 -17.75 -16.40 -8.57
CA LYS A 136 -19.05 -16.56 -9.25
C LYS A 136 -20.08 -15.60 -8.69
N LEU A 137 -20.74 -14.86 -9.58
CA LEU A 137 -21.84 -13.95 -9.28
C LEU A 137 -23.14 -14.52 -9.86
N PRO A 138 -24.24 -14.61 -9.10
CA PRO A 138 -25.52 -15.15 -9.54
C PRO A 138 -26.31 -14.16 -10.42
N PHE A 139 -25.62 -13.19 -11.02
CA PHE A 139 -26.21 -12.11 -11.80
C PHE A 139 -25.69 -12.20 -13.25
N LYS A 140 -26.56 -11.86 -14.21
CA LYS A 140 -26.11 -11.66 -15.58
C LYS A 140 -25.33 -10.37 -15.66
N ILE A 141 -24.42 -10.29 -16.62
CA ILE A 141 -23.59 -9.09 -16.78
C ILE A 141 -24.41 -7.86 -17.17
N SER A 142 -25.55 -8.04 -17.85
CA SER A 142 -26.51 -6.98 -18.13
C SER A 142 -27.03 -6.34 -16.84
N ASP A 143 -27.42 -7.17 -15.87
CA ASP A 143 -28.00 -6.72 -14.61
C ASP A 143 -26.95 -5.96 -13.78
N ILE A 144 -25.69 -6.39 -13.85
CA ILE A 144 -24.56 -5.71 -13.19
C ILE A 144 -24.25 -4.38 -13.88
N ALA A 145 -24.32 -4.32 -15.21
CA ALA A 145 -23.99 -3.14 -15.99
C ALA A 145 -24.98 -1.99 -15.74
N THR A 146 -26.27 -2.32 -15.62
CA THR A 146 -27.35 -1.32 -15.50
C THR A 146 -27.93 -1.22 -14.11
N GLY A 147 -27.89 -2.28 -13.31
CA GLY A 147 -28.50 -2.37 -11.98
C GLY A 147 -27.59 -1.90 -10.85
N SER A 148 -28.01 -2.24 -9.62
CA SER A 148 -27.36 -1.79 -8.40
C SER A 148 -26.23 -2.72 -7.93
N PHE A 149 -25.04 -2.16 -7.75
CA PHE A 149 -23.86 -2.85 -7.27
C PHE A 149 -23.93 -3.13 -5.79
N ILE A 150 -24.71 -2.36 -5.05
CA ILE A 150 -25.01 -2.66 -3.65
C ILE A 150 -25.68 -4.05 -3.55
N GLU A 151 -26.49 -4.45 -4.53
CA GLU A 151 -27.09 -5.79 -4.56
C GLU A 151 -26.06 -6.88 -4.83
N VAL A 152 -25.09 -6.60 -5.72
CA VAL A 152 -23.96 -7.50 -5.97
C VAL A 152 -23.15 -7.66 -4.68
N VAL A 153 -22.74 -6.55 -4.05
CA VAL A 153 -21.96 -6.54 -2.79
C VAL A 153 -22.65 -7.35 -1.70
N ARG A 154 -23.96 -7.15 -1.47
CA ARG A 154 -24.73 -7.92 -0.47
C ARG A 154 -24.61 -9.44 -0.63
N TYR A 155 -24.44 -9.92 -1.86
CA TYR A 155 -24.29 -11.36 -2.11
C TYR A 155 -22.88 -11.87 -1.81
N ILE A 156 -21.86 -11.07 -2.11
CA ILE A 156 -20.44 -11.47 -1.98
C ILE A 156 -19.79 -11.03 -0.67
N ASP A 157 -20.49 -10.25 0.16
CA ASP A 157 -19.99 -9.71 1.45
C ASP A 157 -19.53 -10.79 2.43
N ASN A 158 -20.12 -11.99 2.36
CA ASN A 158 -19.73 -13.11 3.21
C ASN A 158 -18.42 -13.81 2.77
N PHE A 159 -17.89 -13.52 1.58
CA PHE A 159 -16.74 -14.21 1.01
C PHE A 159 -15.56 -13.29 0.72
N ILE A 160 -15.80 -11.98 0.69
CA ILE A 160 -14.82 -10.96 0.33
C ILE A 160 -14.72 -9.97 1.47
N ASP A 161 -13.49 -9.67 1.84
CA ASP A 161 -13.18 -8.71 2.89
C ASP A 161 -13.38 -7.28 2.39
N PHE A 162 -14.61 -6.79 2.43
CA PHE A 162 -14.99 -5.46 1.92
C PHE A 162 -14.37 -4.30 2.68
N GLU A 163 -13.75 -4.53 3.84
CA GLU A 163 -12.99 -3.51 4.56
C GLU A 163 -11.84 -2.96 3.70
N LEU A 164 -11.23 -3.82 2.87
CA LEU A 164 -10.19 -3.45 1.90
C LEU A 164 -10.72 -2.69 0.67
N PHE A 165 -12.04 -2.54 0.56
CA PHE A 165 -12.70 -1.90 -0.60
C PHE A 165 -13.45 -0.62 -0.20
N ASN A 166 -13.76 -0.47 1.08
CA ASN A 166 -14.39 0.71 1.66
C ASN A 166 -13.64 1.09 2.94
N PRO A 167 -12.37 1.52 2.82
CA PRO A 167 -11.57 1.80 3.99
C PRO A 167 -12.20 3.00 4.72
N LYS A 168 -12.17 3.00 6.05
CA LYS A 168 -12.72 4.11 6.84
C LYS A 168 -11.59 5.06 7.24
N TYR A 169 -11.89 6.36 7.24
CA TYR A 169 -11.02 7.30 7.93
C TYR A 169 -11.06 7.02 9.43
N LEU A 170 -9.90 6.93 10.05
CA LEU A 170 -9.74 6.74 11.48
C LEU A 170 -8.90 7.89 12.03
N GLU A 171 -9.32 8.48 13.16
CA GLU A 171 -8.61 9.58 13.84
C GLU A 171 -7.14 9.24 14.14
N VAL A 172 -6.82 7.95 14.29
CA VAL A 172 -5.45 7.48 14.51
C VAL A 172 -4.50 7.85 13.35
N TYR A 173 -5.04 8.10 12.14
CA TYR A 173 -4.25 8.59 11.02
C TYR A 173 -3.80 10.03 11.19
N ASP A 174 -4.56 10.87 11.89
CA ASP A 174 -4.16 12.25 12.18
C ASP A 174 -2.86 12.26 13.00
N ASN A 175 -2.75 11.39 13.99
CA ASN A 175 -1.56 11.29 14.84
C ASN A 175 -0.31 10.93 14.02
N VAL A 176 -0.41 9.91 13.17
CA VAL A 176 0.70 9.48 12.32
C VAL A 176 1.03 10.55 11.28
N SER A 177 0.01 11.14 10.63
CA SER A 177 0.22 12.20 9.63
C SER A 177 0.89 13.42 10.24
N ASN A 178 0.42 13.89 11.40
CA ASN A 178 1.01 15.02 12.12
C ASN A 178 2.47 14.75 12.49
N MET A 179 2.81 13.53 12.91
CA MET A 179 4.18 13.14 13.21
C MET A 179 5.06 13.21 11.95
N VAL A 180 4.55 12.71 10.81
CA VAL A 180 5.27 12.76 9.54
C VAL A 180 5.42 14.19 9.02
N ASP A 181 4.39 15.02 9.13
CA ASP A 181 4.43 16.42 8.68
C ASP A 181 5.36 17.27 9.55
N SER A 182 5.40 17.00 10.85
CA SER A 182 6.36 17.60 11.78
C SER A 182 7.79 17.22 11.40
N LEU A 183 8.04 15.93 11.14
CA LEU A 183 9.34 15.45 10.69
C LEU A 183 9.74 16.08 9.34
N LYS A 184 8.87 16.09 8.34
CA LYS A 184 9.14 16.72 7.04
C LYS A 184 9.47 18.20 7.18
N SER A 185 8.72 18.91 8.02
CA SER A 185 8.95 20.34 8.28
C SER A 185 10.30 20.57 8.95
N PHE A 186 10.66 19.74 9.92
CA PHE A 186 11.99 19.75 10.54
C PHE A 186 13.10 19.50 9.51
N LEU A 187 12.96 18.48 8.67
CA LEU A 187 13.97 18.13 7.64
C LEU A 187 14.17 19.24 6.60
N LYS A 188 13.13 20.01 6.26
CA LYS A 188 13.23 21.15 5.33
C LYS A 188 14.06 22.31 5.89
N ILE A 189 14.02 22.51 7.20
CA ILE A 189 14.63 23.67 7.88
C ILE A 189 15.95 23.30 8.54
N SER A 190 16.30 22.01 8.63
CA SER A 190 17.55 21.53 9.23
C SER A 190 18.63 21.30 8.16
N PRO A 191 19.53 22.28 7.90
CA PRO A 191 20.61 22.15 6.91
C PRO A 191 21.74 21.20 7.34
N LEU A 192 21.60 20.46 8.44
CA LEU A 192 22.71 19.78 9.14
C LEU A 192 22.66 18.25 9.07
N MET A 193 21.75 17.64 8.30
CA MET A 193 21.72 16.17 8.17
C MET A 193 22.30 15.74 6.84
N PHE A 194 23.63 15.66 6.79
CA PHE A 194 24.33 15.08 5.66
C PHE A 194 24.17 13.56 5.64
N GLU A 195 24.21 12.97 4.45
CA GLU A 195 24.39 11.54 4.34
C GLU A 195 25.85 11.21 4.68
N VAL A 196 26.05 10.50 5.79
CA VAL A 196 27.39 10.10 6.26
C VAL A 196 27.43 8.59 6.34
N HIS A 197 28.36 7.98 5.61
CA HIS A 197 28.55 6.54 5.64
C HIS A 197 28.80 6.06 7.07
N ASP A 198 28.05 5.06 7.51
CA ASP A 198 28.10 4.50 8.87
C ASP A 198 27.74 5.50 9.99
N GLY A 199 27.20 6.68 9.68
CA GLY A 199 26.88 7.71 10.66
C GLY A 199 25.59 7.42 11.46
N ALA A 200 25.64 7.62 12.77
CA ALA A 200 24.50 7.58 13.69
C ALA A 200 24.68 8.51 14.91
N MET A 201 23.65 8.61 15.74
CA MET A 201 23.69 9.24 17.06
C MET A 201 23.67 8.16 18.14
N ASN A 202 24.56 8.21 19.13
CA ASN A 202 24.62 7.22 20.22
C ASN A 202 23.57 7.48 21.32
N GLU A 203 23.58 6.68 22.39
CA GLU A 203 22.63 6.83 23.50
C GLU A 203 22.77 8.12 24.32
N PHE A 204 23.87 8.85 24.16
CA PHE A 204 24.15 10.11 24.84
C PHE A 204 23.84 11.33 23.97
N GLY A 205 23.43 11.13 22.71
CA GLY A 205 23.17 12.20 21.77
C GLY A 205 24.40 12.64 20.96
N GLU A 206 25.50 11.89 21.03
CA GLU A 206 26.74 12.22 20.32
C GLU A 206 26.75 11.57 18.92
N MET A 207 27.24 12.30 17.92
CA MET A 207 27.36 11.82 16.55
C MET A 207 28.58 10.91 16.40
N VAL A 208 28.35 9.64 16.10
CA VAL A 208 29.38 8.59 16.04
C VAL A 208 29.25 7.71 14.80
N TYR A 209 30.29 6.96 14.47
CA TYR A 209 30.21 5.88 13.49
C TYR A 209 29.64 4.60 14.14
N ILE A 210 28.64 3.95 13.54
CA ILE A 210 27.99 2.74 14.08
C ILE A 210 29.00 1.62 14.31
N LYS A 211 29.94 1.43 13.37
CA LYS A 211 30.92 0.34 13.42
C LYS A 211 31.88 0.49 14.58
N THR A 212 32.46 1.68 14.76
CA THR A 212 33.56 1.91 15.70
C THR A 212 33.12 2.53 17.03
N GLY A 213 32.03 3.29 17.04
CA GLY A 213 31.62 4.12 18.17
C GLY A 213 32.42 5.41 18.32
N GLU A 214 33.38 5.66 17.44
CA GLU A 214 34.20 6.88 17.45
C GLU A 214 33.40 8.10 16.99
N PRO A 215 33.70 9.31 17.52
CA PRO A 215 33.09 10.55 17.06
C PRO A 215 33.22 10.76 15.54
N GLN A 216 32.16 11.27 14.92
CA GLN A 216 32.19 11.65 13.51
C GLN A 216 33.10 12.86 13.29
N ARG A 217 33.59 12.98 12.05
CA ARG A 217 34.29 14.19 11.55
C ARG A 217 33.36 14.88 10.57
N GLU A 218 33.47 16.19 10.43
CA GLU A 218 32.64 16.95 9.47
C GLU A 218 32.78 16.41 8.03
N PRO A 219 31.67 16.28 7.28
CA PRO A 219 30.30 16.58 7.70
C PRO A 219 29.73 15.53 8.67
N ILE A 220 28.99 15.98 9.69
CA ILE A 220 28.24 15.08 10.59
C ILE A 220 26.87 14.72 10.02
N GLY A 221 26.39 13.51 10.30
CA GLY A 221 25.10 13.07 9.80
C GLY A 221 24.82 11.59 9.97
N PHE A 222 23.96 11.07 9.09
CA PHE A 222 23.38 9.74 9.22
C PHE A 222 23.50 8.95 7.92
N ASN A 223 23.69 7.63 8.01
CA ASN A 223 23.28 6.73 6.94
C ASN A 223 21.81 6.29 7.14
N CYS A 224 21.30 5.41 6.27
CA CYS A 224 19.92 4.92 6.38
C CYS A 224 19.62 4.27 7.75
N SER A 225 20.55 3.49 8.30
CA SER A 225 20.40 2.81 9.60
C SER A 225 20.44 3.79 10.78
N GLY A 226 21.37 4.75 10.75
CA GLY A 226 21.48 5.80 11.74
C GLY A 226 20.28 6.73 11.74
N PHE A 227 19.77 7.09 10.56
CA PHE A 227 18.56 7.89 10.43
C PHE A 227 17.33 7.13 10.97
N SER A 228 17.20 5.84 10.65
CA SER A 228 16.11 5.01 11.18
C SER A 228 16.16 4.90 12.71
N LYS A 229 17.35 4.79 13.30
CA LYS A 229 17.55 4.85 14.75
C LYS A 229 17.13 6.22 15.30
N TRP A 230 17.55 7.32 14.67
CA TRP A 230 17.24 8.68 15.14
C TRP A 230 15.72 8.98 15.12
N VAL A 231 15.00 8.48 14.12
CA VAL A 231 13.54 8.50 14.12
C VAL A 231 12.98 7.69 15.29
N ALA A 232 13.45 6.45 15.49
CA ALA A 232 12.99 5.60 16.57
C ALA A 232 13.32 6.15 17.97
N ASP A 233 14.46 6.81 18.12
CA ASP A 233 14.87 7.51 19.34
C ASP A 233 13.87 8.59 19.74
N SER A 234 13.24 9.26 18.78
CA SER A 234 12.22 10.28 19.08
C SER A 234 11.00 9.67 19.77
N ILE A 235 10.63 8.43 19.39
CA ILE A 235 9.54 7.67 20.02
C ILE A 235 10.02 7.06 21.36
N TYR A 236 11.21 6.47 21.37
CA TYR A 236 11.77 5.78 22.54
C TYR A 236 12.07 6.75 23.69
N LYS A 237 12.55 7.97 23.38
CA LYS A 237 12.83 9.02 24.36
C LYS A 237 11.56 9.50 25.06
N VAL A 238 10.44 9.64 24.34
CA VAL A 238 9.15 9.99 24.94
C VAL A 238 8.70 8.93 25.96
N LYS A 239 8.98 7.64 25.69
CA LYS A 239 8.61 6.53 26.59
C LYS A 239 9.55 6.32 27.76
N THR A 240 10.83 6.69 27.63
CA THR A 240 11.88 6.20 28.54
C THR A 240 12.86 7.27 29.04
N GLU A 241 12.76 8.49 28.52
CA GLU A 241 13.72 9.59 28.68
C GLU A 241 15.15 9.28 28.19
N LYS A 242 15.34 8.12 27.55
CA LYS A 242 16.63 7.63 27.08
C LYS A 242 16.61 7.46 25.56
N LEU A 243 17.81 7.40 24.98
CA LEU A 243 18.01 7.04 23.59
C LEU A 243 18.41 5.55 23.48
N LEU A 244 18.16 4.95 22.33
CA LEU A 244 18.55 3.58 22.03
C LEU A 244 20.07 3.46 22.01
N LYS A 245 20.60 2.38 22.61
CA LYS A 245 22.03 2.09 22.62
C LYS A 245 22.43 1.41 21.33
N ILE A 246 23.45 1.92 20.64
CA ILE A 246 23.95 1.32 19.39
C ILE A 246 24.37 -0.14 19.62
N LYS A 247 24.97 -0.44 20.77
CA LYS A 247 25.40 -1.81 21.10
C LYS A 247 24.26 -2.83 21.11
N ASP A 248 23.06 -2.43 21.56
CA ASP A 248 21.88 -3.30 21.58
C ASP A 248 21.42 -3.53 20.14
N LEU A 249 21.43 -2.48 19.30
CA LEU A 249 20.98 -2.56 17.92
C LEU A 249 21.93 -3.35 17.00
N LYS A 250 23.22 -3.45 17.35
CA LYS A 250 24.22 -4.26 16.64
C LYS A 250 24.14 -5.77 16.95
N VAL A 251 23.27 -6.20 17.87
CA VAL A 251 23.16 -7.62 18.22
C VAL A 251 22.69 -8.42 17.02
N ARG A 252 23.49 -9.42 16.63
CA ARG A 252 23.25 -10.24 15.44
C ARG A 252 22.43 -11.46 15.79
N HIS A 253 21.38 -11.77 15.03
CA HIS A 253 20.49 -12.92 15.28
C HIS A 253 20.99 -14.22 14.61
N ILE A 254 22.26 -14.55 14.86
CA ILE A 254 22.90 -15.77 14.35
C ILE A 254 22.13 -16.98 14.86
N GLY A 255 21.78 -17.90 13.97
CA GLY A 255 21.02 -19.11 14.30
C GLY A 255 19.50 -18.91 14.42
N VAL A 256 19.01 -17.66 14.40
CA VAL A 256 17.58 -17.33 14.39
C VAL A 256 17.06 -17.12 12.97
N ARG A 257 17.92 -16.64 12.08
CA ARG A 257 17.64 -16.43 10.65
C ARG A 257 18.77 -17.01 9.80
N GLY A 258 18.64 -16.84 8.48
CA GLY A 258 19.60 -17.36 7.51
C GLY A 258 19.43 -18.86 7.28
N ASN A 259 20.39 -19.46 6.60
CA ASN A 259 20.42 -20.89 6.34
C ASN A 259 21.88 -21.36 6.15
N ALA A 260 22.07 -22.65 5.86
CA ALA A 260 23.40 -23.22 5.66
C ALA A 260 24.25 -22.48 4.61
N PHE A 261 23.63 -21.89 3.57
CA PHE A 261 24.33 -21.16 2.53
C PHE A 261 24.78 -19.76 2.96
N THR A 262 24.06 -19.10 3.88
CA THR A 262 24.44 -17.76 4.34
C THR A 262 25.43 -17.78 5.50
N LYS A 263 25.53 -18.91 6.21
CA LYS A 263 26.36 -19.09 7.42
C LYS A 263 27.81 -18.65 7.23
N TYR A 264 28.42 -18.95 6.08
CA TYR A 264 29.81 -18.56 5.79
C TYR A 264 29.97 -17.04 5.58
N HIS A 265 28.97 -16.39 4.98
CA HIS A 265 28.99 -14.96 4.69
C HIS A 265 28.60 -14.11 5.89
N GLU A 266 27.87 -14.67 6.86
CA GLU A 266 27.44 -13.94 8.04
C GLU A 266 28.63 -13.32 8.78
N PHE A 267 29.69 -14.06 9.07
CA PHE A 267 30.83 -13.50 9.81
C PHE A 267 31.70 -12.53 8.99
N SER A 268 31.68 -12.62 7.67
CA SER A 268 32.61 -11.88 6.81
C SER A 268 32.00 -10.61 6.18
N ARG A 269 30.69 -10.62 5.93
CA ARG A 269 29.99 -9.55 5.18
C ARG A 269 28.76 -8.98 5.88
N ASP A 270 28.33 -9.60 6.98
CA ASP A 270 27.09 -9.26 7.70
C ASP A 270 25.91 -8.87 6.79
N PRO A 271 25.49 -9.77 5.87
CA PRO A 271 24.52 -9.44 4.81
C PRO A 271 23.11 -9.12 5.31
N PHE A 272 22.88 -9.26 6.62
CA PHE A 272 21.61 -9.05 7.27
C PHE A 272 21.64 -7.91 8.30
N PHE A 273 22.69 -7.09 8.30
CA PHE A 273 22.82 -5.98 9.24
C PHE A 273 21.55 -5.13 9.31
N GLY A 274 20.99 -4.75 8.15
CA GLY A 274 19.77 -3.96 8.08
C GLY A 274 18.56 -4.65 8.73
N LEU A 275 18.38 -5.95 8.49
CA LEU A 275 17.28 -6.74 9.05
C LEU A 275 17.38 -6.84 10.58
N ASP A 276 18.58 -7.04 11.11
CA ASP A 276 18.79 -7.15 12.55
C ASP A 276 18.61 -5.84 13.26
N TRP A 277 19.18 -4.80 12.66
CA TRP A 277 19.07 -3.45 13.15
C TRP A 277 17.61 -3.04 13.31
N THR A 278 16.78 -3.24 12.28
CA THR A 278 15.37 -2.86 12.33
C THR A 278 14.57 -3.71 13.31
N ARG A 279 14.78 -5.03 13.34
CA ARG A 279 14.15 -5.92 14.34
C ARG A 279 14.53 -5.57 15.78
N ASN A 280 15.80 -5.26 16.02
CA ASN A 280 16.28 -4.83 17.35
C ASN A 280 15.61 -3.51 17.76
N ILE A 281 15.47 -2.54 16.84
CA ILE A 281 14.75 -1.30 17.13
C ILE A 281 13.29 -1.62 17.48
N ALA A 282 12.59 -2.39 16.65
CA ALA A 282 11.19 -2.76 16.88
C ALA A 282 11.02 -3.42 18.26
N TYR A 283 11.86 -4.41 18.57
CA TYR A 283 11.84 -5.07 19.86
C TYR A 283 12.03 -4.11 21.03
N LYS A 284 12.99 -3.18 20.95
CA LYS A 284 13.24 -2.21 22.04
C LYS A 284 12.11 -1.19 22.19
N LEU A 285 11.41 -0.81 21.10
CA LEU A 285 10.25 0.08 21.16
C LEU A 285 9.03 -0.55 21.85
N HIS A 286 8.88 -1.88 21.76
CA HIS A 286 7.82 -2.64 22.40
C HIS A 286 8.19 -3.17 23.79
N ASN A 287 9.45 -3.55 24.00
CA ASN A 287 9.96 -4.16 25.24
C ASN A 287 10.94 -3.20 25.95
N VAL A 288 10.38 -2.12 26.48
CA VAL A 288 11.14 -1.06 27.16
C VAL A 288 11.88 -1.60 28.39
N ASN A 289 13.14 -1.19 28.56
CA ASN A 289 14.02 -1.59 29.69
C ASN A 289 14.29 -3.10 29.82
N VAL A 290 13.94 -3.91 28.82
CA VAL A 290 14.27 -5.34 28.78
C VAL A 290 15.52 -5.56 27.91
N ASN A 291 16.30 -6.59 28.26
CA ASN A 291 17.36 -7.09 27.40
C ASN A 291 16.76 -7.72 26.14
N LEU A 292 17.52 -7.75 25.05
CA LEU A 292 17.07 -8.40 23.82
C LEU A 292 16.88 -9.91 24.05
N ASP A 293 15.68 -10.40 23.79
CA ASP A 293 15.35 -11.82 23.74
C ASP A 293 15.24 -12.27 22.27
N LEU A 294 16.28 -12.98 21.81
CA LEU A 294 16.35 -13.45 20.43
C LEU A 294 15.26 -14.47 20.08
N SER A 295 14.63 -15.13 21.05
CA SER A 295 13.54 -16.07 20.79
C SER A 295 12.25 -15.36 20.36
N LYS A 296 12.10 -14.08 20.70
CA LYS A 296 10.92 -13.26 20.44
C LYS A 296 11.12 -12.19 19.36
N ILE A 297 12.32 -12.12 18.78
CA ILE A 297 12.71 -11.03 17.89
C ILE A 297 11.89 -10.98 16.60
N LYS A 298 11.27 -12.09 16.20
CA LYS A 298 10.39 -12.21 15.04
C LYS A 298 8.92 -11.90 15.33
N GLU A 299 8.52 -11.71 16.60
CA GLU A 299 7.13 -11.40 16.97
C GLU A 299 6.63 -10.09 16.32
N PHE A 300 7.55 -9.19 15.98
CA PHE A 300 7.28 -7.91 15.34
C PHE A 300 7.48 -7.93 13.81
N ASP A 301 7.74 -9.09 13.21
CA ASP A 301 7.87 -9.21 11.75
C ASP A 301 6.50 -9.13 11.08
N VAL A 302 6.37 -8.25 10.08
CA VAL A 302 5.23 -8.26 9.17
C VAL A 302 5.41 -9.41 8.17
N ASN A 303 4.85 -10.57 8.46
CA ASN A 303 4.98 -11.80 7.67
C ASN A 303 3.66 -12.46 7.27
N SER A 304 2.52 -11.84 7.64
CA SER A 304 1.17 -12.35 7.39
C SER A 304 0.29 -11.31 6.70
N ILE A 305 0.69 -10.87 5.51
CA ILE A 305 -0.16 -10.05 4.63
C ILE A 305 -1.01 -10.98 3.76
N GLY A 306 -2.33 -10.81 3.83
CA GLY A 306 -3.26 -11.57 2.99
C GLY A 306 -2.89 -11.47 1.51
N PHE A 307 -3.19 -12.52 0.74
CA PHE A 307 -2.98 -12.61 -0.71
C PHE A 307 -1.53 -12.63 -1.20
N LEU A 308 -0.56 -12.29 -0.36
CA LEU A 308 0.86 -12.28 -0.71
C LEU A 308 1.61 -13.43 -0.06
N LYS A 309 2.64 -13.91 -0.76
CA LYS A 309 3.55 -14.93 -0.22
C LYS A 309 4.76 -14.25 0.41
N TYR A 310 4.92 -14.43 1.72
CA TYR A 310 6.14 -14.08 2.42
C TYR A 310 7.21 -15.17 2.21
N ILE A 311 8.46 -14.76 1.97
CA ILE A 311 9.60 -15.69 1.91
C ILE A 311 10.49 -15.43 3.12
N GLU A 312 10.64 -16.44 3.97
CA GLU A 312 11.49 -16.37 5.16
C GLU A 312 12.90 -15.86 4.83
N ASN A 313 13.37 -14.88 5.60
CA ASN A 313 14.67 -14.21 5.42
C ASN A 313 14.85 -13.43 4.10
N ARG A 314 13.82 -13.30 3.28
CA ARG A 314 13.83 -12.43 2.09
C ARG A 314 12.78 -11.32 2.15
N GLY A 315 11.62 -11.61 2.72
CA GLY A 315 10.49 -10.68 2.79
C GLY A 315 9.51 -10.85 1.62
N TYR A 316 8.83 -9.75 1.29
CA TYR A 316 7.93 -9.66 0.14
C TYR A 316 8.66 -9.10 -1.09
N GLU A 317 8.10 -9.30 -2.28
CA GLU A 317 8.58 -8.63 -3.50
C GLU A 317 8.32 -7.13 -3.44
N ILE A 318 9.29 -6.32 -3.92
CA ILE A 318 9.21 -4.85 -3.86
C ILE A 318 7.99 -4.28 -4.59
N ASP A 319 7.56 -4.91 -5.68
CA ASP A 319 6.43 -4.42 -6.47
C ASP A 319 5.11 -4.46 -5.67
N ASN A 320 5.06 -5.23 -4.57
CA ASN A 320 3.90 -5.31 -3.69
C ASN A 320 3.94 -4.30 -2.52
N LEU A 321 4.96 -3.42 -2.45
CA LEU A 321 5.12 -2.47 -1.35
C LEU A 321 3.89 -1.59 -1.13
N GLU A 322 3.35 -1.02 -2.21
CA GLU A 322 2.19 -0.14 -2.09
C GLU A 322 0.95 -0.89 -1.56
N PHE A 323 0.72 -2.11 -2.04
CA PHE A 323 -0.36 -2.98 -1.55
C PHE A 323 -0.19 -3.31 -0.07
N ILE A 324 1.02 -3.67 0.35
CA ILE A 324 1.31 -4.04 1.74
C ILE A 324 1.06 -2.86 2.69
N LEU A 325 1.50 -1.65 2.32
CA LEU A 325 1.23 -0.47 3.12
C LEU A 325 -0.26 -0.15 3.20
N TYR A 326 -0.99 -0.28 2.10
CA TYR A 326 -2.45 -0.12 2.12
C TYR A 326 -3.12 -1.16 3.02
N TYR A 327 -2.75 -2.43 2.88
CA TYR A 327 -3.30 -3.51 3.69
C TYR A 327 -3.06 -3.25 5.18
N LEU A 328 -1.85 -2.86 5.57
CA LEU A 328 -1.51 -2.52 6.95
C LEU A 328 -2.24 -1.27 7.43
N ALA A 329 -2.39 -0.25 6.58
CA ALA A 329 -3.17 0.93 6.94
C ALA A 329 -4.62 0.54 7.28
N VAL A 330 -5.25 -0.31 6.47
CA VAL A 330 -6.63 -0.75 6.71
C VAL A 330 -6.74 -1.70 7.91
N LYS A 331 -5.88 -2.72 7.99
CA LYS A 331 -6.01 -3.82 8.96
C LYS A 331 -5.32 -3.58 10.29
N ASP A 332 -4.29 -2.74 10.32
CA ASP A 332 -3.53 -2.42 11.52
C ASP A 332 -3.18 -0.92 11.59
N PRO A 333 -4.22 -0.05 11.63
CA PRO A 333 -4.05 1.39 11.54
C PRO A 333 -3.31 1.97 12.75
N GLY A 334 -2.62 3.10 12.53
CA GLY A 334 -1.94 3.84 13.61
C GLY A 334 -0.53 3.38 13.94
N HIS A 335 -0.02 2.37 13.24
CA HIS A 335 1.34 1.87 13.44
C HIS A 335 2.37 2.56 12.54
N ILE A 336 3.62 2.53 13.00
CA ILE A 336 4.80 2.96 12.26
C ILE A 336 5.68 1.74 12.03
N TYR A 337 6.30 1.70 10.86
CA TYR A 337 6.97 0.54 10.33
C TYR A 337 8.46 0.93 10.00
N LEU A 338 9.53 0.13 10.31
CA LEU A 338 10.99 0.30 9.94
C LEU A 338 11.73 -0.64 8.89
N GLY A 339 12.07 -0.15 7.68
CA GLY A 339 12.42 -0.88 6.43
C GLY A 339 13.80 -1.53 6.25
N SER A 340 13.86 -2.85 6.01
CA SER A 340 14.96 -3.64 5.42
C SER A 340 14.93 -3.86 3.90
N LEU A 341 15.73 -3.21 3.05
CA LEU A 341 15.84 -3.59 1.62
C LEU A 341 16.95 -4.61 1.37
N ASN A 342 16.64 -5.72 0.70
CA ASN A 342 17.64 -6.67 0.20
C ASN A 342 17.98 -6.35 -1.26
N THR A 343 19.27 -6.11 -1.52
CA THR A 343 19.82 -5.96 -2.87
C THR A 343 20.71 -7.16 -3.21
N THR A 344 20.98 -7.36 -4.51
CA THR A 344 21.99 -8.33 -4.94
C THR A 344 23.39 -7.85 -4.54
N ILE A 345 24.32 -8.80 -4.38
CA ILE A 345 25.70 -8.55 -3.90
C ILE A 345 26.45 -7.51 -4.75
N ASP A 346 26.09 -7.35 -6.02
CA ASP A 346 26.70 -6.38 -6.95
C ASP A 346 26.02 -5.01 -6.94
N GLY A 347 25.67 -4.53 -5.74
CA GLY A 347 24.88 -3.31 -5.51
C GLY A 347 25.20 -2.19 -6.49
N SER A 348 24.31 -2.03 -7.46
CA SER A 348 24.20 -0.88 -8.36
C SER A 348 22.74 -0.44 -8.40
#